data_AF-A0A939WAC7-F1
#
_entry.id   AF-A0A939WAC7-F1
#
_cell.length_a   1.000
_cell.length_b   1.000
_cell.length_c   1.000
_cell.angle_alpha   90.00
_cell.angle_beta   90.00
_cell.angle_gamma   90.00
#
_symmetry.space_group_name_H-M   'P 1'
#
loop_
_entity.id
_entity.type
_entity.pdbx_description
1 polymer ?
#
loop_
_entity_poly.entity_id
_entity_poly.type
_entity_poly.pdbx_seq_one_letter_code
_entity_poly.pdbx_strand_id
1 'polypeptide(L)'
;MNIIIRKETKEDYYNTELMVMRAFWNQYGPGCNEHLLVHKLREAPEYVPECSIIAELDGRIVGCVYTSVANVTDGDTVHEVVTIGPVAVEPTLCYRGIGTKLMEAVIPLIKEAGFKGIVMCGEPEYYPRFGFVTCDRFDIHHNAFGNSDAFMALPLNEGFEEIHGIYTEGPVFETCEDEAELAEFNKNFPYCKAMKFTEQPLHEHRLGRISEVGRNSFKILFWEEELPAKLKGNFYRMESEEIPVVGDYVVFDMNPTGEAVIRAVCKRTNFLQRMDQAKTGVMQYMAANVDYVFIVTSLNEDYSYNRIARYASVVLAGGATPVAVLTKSDLCNNVGRYVTEVESISEKVRVHAISALYGIGLDELEEYFKPGVTVCFLGSSGAGKSTLLNALAGEEVMKTSAIRESDGEGRHTTTRRQLITLKNGVSIIDTPGMREIGMANVQGGLDDTFEDILELESRCRFSNCRHQTEPGCAIKAALADGTLSEQRYNLYKNLSLENHNNYALKKQISKWHRQMEKLSKKGLD
;
A
#
# COMPACT_ATOMS: atom_id res chain seq x y z
N MET A 1 14.82 -27.74 8.93
CA MET A 1 13.66 -27.44 8.07
C MET A 1 13.41 -28.69 7.23
N ASN A 2 12.32 -29.41 7.48
CA ASN A 2 12.03 -30.66 6.78
C ASN A 2 11.28 -30.34 5.48
N ILE A 3 12.03 -30.04 4.42
CA ILE A 3 11.47 -29.79 3.09
C ILE A 3 11.27 -31.14 2.40
N ILE A 4 10.05 -31.40 1.94
CA ILE A 4 9.69 -32.55 1.13
C ILE A 4 9.60 -32.11 -0.32
N ILE A 5 10.32 -32.78 -1.21
CA ILE A 5 10.20 -32.58 -2.66
C ILE A 5 9.35 -33.72 -3.22
N ARG A 6 8.29 -33.38 -3.96
CA ARG A 6 7.38 -34.37 -4.55
C ARG A 6 6.72 -33.83 -5.81
N LYS A 7 6.05 -34.72 -6.55
CA LYS A 7 5.16 -34.32 -7.64
C LYS A 7 3.94 -33.58 -7.10
N GLU A 8 3.46 -32.64 -7.90
CA GLU A 8 2.22 -31.92 -7.63
C GLU A 8 1.01 -32.84 -7.83
N THR A 9 -0.02 -32.65 -7.01
CA THR A 9 -1.35 -33.26 -7.16
C THR A 9 -2.41 -32.19 -7.39
N LYS A 10 -3.59 -32.58 -7.86
CA LYS A 10 -4.70 -31.62 -8.09
C LYS A 10 -5.12 -30.84 -6.83
N GLU A 11 -4.94 -31.43 -5.64
CA GLU A 11 -5.24 -30.76 -4.36
C GLU A 11 -4.26 -29.61 -4.06
N ASP A 12 -3.07 -29.62 -4.68
CA ASP A 12 -2.05 -28.61 -4.47
C ASP A 12 -2.24 -27.38 -5.36
N TYR A 13 -2.99 -27.49 -6.46
CA TYR A 13 -2.97 -26.51 -7.56
C TYR A 13 -3.20 -25.08 -7.10
N TYR A 14 -4.22 -24.85 -6.29
CA TYR A 14 -4.52 -23.52 -5.75
C TYR A 14 -3.37 -22.97 -4.90
N ASN A 15 -2.78 -23.79 -4.03
CA ASN A 15 -1.70 -23.35 -3.14
C ASN A 15 -0.39 -23.11 -3.92
N THR A 16 -0.13 -23.90 -4.97
CA THR A 16 1.00 -23.67 -5.88
C THR A 16 0.82 -22.38 -6.65
N GLU A 17 -0.35 -22.17 -7.27
CA GLU A 17 -0.67 -20.95 -8.03
C GLU A 17 -0.59 -19.70 -7.14
N LEU A 18 -1.13 -19.78 -5.91
CA LEU A 18 -1.02 -18.70 -4.93
C LEU A 18 0.43 -18.40 -4.56
N MET A 19 1.26 -19.44 -4.34
CA MET A 19 2.67 -19.28 -4.01
C MET A 19 3.46 -18.70 -5.19
N VAL A 20 3.17 -19.13 -6.43
CA VAL A 20 3.77 -18.57 -7.66
C VAL A 20 3.37 -17.11 -7.83
N MET A 21 2.08 -16.78 -7.66
CA MET A 21 1.60 -15.39 -7.70
C MET A 21 2.42 -14.55 -6.72
N ARG A 22 2.58 -15.00 -5.46
CA ARG A 22 3.37 -14.30 -4.44
C ARG A 22 4.84 -14.15 -4.83
N ALA A 23 5.45 -15.17 -5.42
CA ALA A 23 6.86 -15.16 -5.82
C ALA A 23 7.16 -14.07 -6.86
N PHE A 24 6.25 -13.88 -7.82
CA PHE A 24 6.45 -13.00 -8.98
C PHE A 24 5.72 -11.65 -8.90
N TRP A 25 4.76 -11.47 -7.99
CA TRP A 25 3.96 -10.25 -7.91
C TRP A 25 4.85 -9.01 -7.71
N ASN A 26 4.75 -8.04 -8.61
CA ASN A 26 5.53 -6.80 -8.59
C ASN A 26 7.04 -6.98 -8.81
N GLN A 27 7.50 -8.16 -9.24
CA GLN A 27 8.93 -8.45 -9.43
C GLN A 27 9.48 -7.85 -10.73
N TYR A 28 8.88 -8.17 -11.87
CA TYR A 28 9.32 -7.70 -13.19
C TYR A 28 8.48 -6.56 -13.76
N GLY A 29 7.48 -6.10 -13.00
CA GLY A 29 6.51 -5.11 -13.44
C GLY A 29 5.29 -5.12 -12.53
N PRO A 30 4.29 -4.27 -12.76
CA PRO A 30 3.08 -4.24 -11.94
C PRO A 30 2.28 -5.54 -12.07
N GLY A 31 2.04 -6.23 -10.97
CA GLY A 31 1.38 -7.55 -10.98
C GLY A 31 2.31 -8.66 -11.45
N CYS A 32 1.74 -9.75 -11.94
CA CYS A 32 2.44 -10.89 -12.55
C CYS A 32 1.44 -11.78 -13.32
N ASN A 33 1.91 -12.70 -14.17
CA ASN A 33 1.07 -13.66 -14.90
C ASN A 33 1.54 -15.12 -14.75
N GLU A 34 2.60 -15.37 -13.99
CA GLU A 34 3.25 -16.67 -13.85
C GLU A 34 2.35 -17.72 -13.19
N HIS A 35 1.40 -17.31 -12.34
CA HIS A 35 0.41 -18.22 -11.77
C HIS A 35 -0.66 -18.64 -12.78
N LEU A 36 -1.03 -17.77 -13.73
CA LEU A 36 -1.87 -18.14 -14.87
C LEU A 36 -1.09 -19.05 -15.84
N LEU A 37 0.20 -18.77 -16.06
CA LEU A 37 1.07 -19.65 -16.83
C LEU A 37 1.09 -21.06 -16.24
N VAL A 38 1.33 -21.20 -14.93
CA VAL A 38 1.29 -22.49 -14.25
C VAL A 38 -0.07 -23.17 -14.40
N HIS A 39 -1.16 -22.41 -14.33
CA HIS A 39 -2.51 -22.94 -14.55
C HIS A 39 -2.65 -23.58 -15.94
N LYS A 40 -2.32 -22.83 -16.99
CA LYS A 40 -2.44 -23.28 -18.39
C LYS A 40 -1.43 -24.37 -18.74
N LEU A 41 -0.23 -24.30 -18.18
CA LEU A 41 0.85 -25.23 -18.46
C LEU A 41 0.46 -26.67 -18.15
N ARG A 42 -0.32 -26.92 -17.09
CA ARG A 42 -0.77 -28.28 -16.75
C ARG A 42 -1.60 -28.97 -17.83
N GLU A 43 -2.20 -28.21 -18.74
CA GLU A 43 -3.02 -28.69 -19.86
C GLU A 43 -2.29 -28.59 -21.21
N ALA A 44 -1.11 -27.97 -21.23
CA ALA A 44 -0.34 -27.75 -22.44
C ALA A 44 0.33 -29.06 -22.93
N PRO A 45 0.35 -29.34 -24.23
CA PRO A 45 0.97 -30.56 -24.77
C PRO A 45 2.48 -30.62 -24.54
N GLU A 46 3.14 -29.47 -24.43
CA GLU A 46 4.57 -29.35 -24.11
C GLU A 46 4.90 -29.58 -22.63
N TYR A 47 3.92 -29.76 -21.74
CA TYR A 47 4.17 -29.94 -20.31
C TYR A 47 4.84 -31.27 -20.00
N VAL A 48 5.87 -31.24 -19.14
CA VAL A 48 6.60 -32.43 -18.68
C VAL A 48 6.29 -32.68 -17.20
N PRO A 49 5.16 -33.33 -16.87
CA PRO A 49 4.69 -33.49 -15.49
C PRO A 49 5.63 -34.33 -14.61
N GLU A 50 6.38 -35.27 -15.19
CA GLU A 50 7.34 -36.11 -14.47
C GLU A 50 8.58 -35.36 -14.00
N CYS A 51 8.92 -34.25 -14.65
CA CYS A 51 10.01 -33.36 -14.28
C CYS A 51 9.52 -32.09 -13.57
N SER A 52 8.22 -31.97 -13.30
CA SER A 52 7.65 -30.86 -12.54
C SER A 52 7.41 -31.25 -11.08
N ILE A 53 7.93 -30.45 -10.17
CA ILE A 53 8.00 -30.77 -8.74
C ILE A 53 7.65 -29.57 -7.87
N ILE A 54 7.14 -29.86 -6.69
CA ILE A 54 6.86 -28.88 -5.65
C ILE A 54 7.69 -29.16 -4.40
N ALA A 55 7.96 -28.11 -3.64
CA ALA A 55 8.55 -28.15 -2.32
C ALA A 55 7.47 -27.89 -1.27
N GLU A 56 7.35 -28.80 -0.32
CA GLU A 56 6.42 -28.71 0.81
C GLU A 56 7.20 -28.55 2.12
N LEU A 57 6.72 -27.67 2.99
CA LEU A 57 7.23 -27.47 4.34
C LEU A 57 6.06 -27.38 5.31
N ASP A 58 6.00 -28.30 6.26
CA ASP A 58 4.95 -28.36 7.30
C ASP A 58 3.52 -28.32 6.73
N GLY A 59 3.29 -29.03 5.61
CA GLY A 59 2.00 -29.10 4.92
C GLY A 59 1.68 -27.91 4.01
N ARG A 60 2.58 -26.92 3.89
CA ARG A 60 2.42 -25.76 3.01
C ARG A 60 3.31 -25.89 1.78
N ILE A 61 2.78 -25.53 0.61
CA ILE A 61 3.59 -25.39 -0.62
C ILE A 61 4.46 -24.14 -0.51
N VAL A 62 5.78 -24.31 -0.64
CA VAL A 62 6.77 -23.24 -0.43
C VAL A 62 7.72 -23.05 -1.61
N GLY A 63 7.55 -23.82 -2.68
CA GLY A 63 8.27 -23.62 -3.93
C GLY A 63 7.83 -24.61 -5.00
N CYS A 64 8.16 -24.33 -6.25
CA CYS A 64 7.88 -25.20 -7.38
C CYS A 64 8.91 -25.02 -8.50
N VAL A 65 9.00 -26.05 -9.34
CA VAL A 65 9.69 -26.03 -10.62
C VAL A 65 8.75 -26.67 -11.63
N TYR A 66 8.40 -25.92 -12.66
CA TYR A 66 7.68 -26.44 -13.82
C TYR A 66 8.63 -26.62 -14.99
N THR A 67 8.37 -27.66 -15.78
CA THR A 67 9.18 -28.03 -16.93
C THR A 67 8.30 -28.22 -18.16
N SER A 68 8.78 -27.73 -19.29
CA SER A 68 8.13 -27.92 -20.59
C SER A 68 9.16 -28.20 -21.68
N VAL A 69 8.71 -28.87 -22.75
CA VAL A 69 9.51 -29.05 -23.95
C VAL A 69 9.58 -27.72 -24.70
N ALA A 70 10.79 -27.40 -25.16
CA ALA A 70 11.06 -26.30 -26.07
C ALA A 70 11.91 -26.79 -27.24
N ASN A 71 12.01 -25.97 -28.28
CA ASN A 71 12.70 -26.34 -29.51
C ASN A 71 13.87 -25.41 -29.77
N VAL A 72 14.97 -25.97 -30.27
CA VAL A 72 16.03 -25.24 -30.95
C VAL A 72 16.02 -25.66 -32.41
N THR A 73 15.79 -24.71 -33.30
CA THR A 73 15.64 -24.96 -34.74
C THR A 73 16.84 -24.41 -35.51
N ASP A 74 17.49 -25.26 -36.30
CA ASP A 74 18.52 -24.89 -37.25
C ASP A 74 18.18 -25.40 -38.65
N GLY A 75 17.76 -24.48 -39.54
CA GLY A 75 17.24 -24.82 -40.86
C GLY A 75 16.01 -25.73 -40.77
N ASP A 76 16.13 -26.94 -41.32
CA ASP A 76 15.10 -27.99 -41.28
C ASP A 76 15.21 -28.92 -40.06
N THR A 77 16.24 -28.74 -39.22
CA THR A 77 16.51 -29.58 -38.06
C THR A 77 15.87 -28.97 -36.82
N VAL A 78 15.10 -29.79 -36.09
CA VAL A 78 14.50 -29.39 -34.80
C VAL A 78 15.06 -30.28 -33.71
N HIS A 79 15.64 -29.66 -32.68
CA HIS A 79 16.13 -30.30 -31.49
C HIS A 79 15.21 -30.00 -30.31
N GLU A 80 14.66 -31.04 -29.68
CA GLU A 80 13.92 -30.89 -28.44
C GLU A 80 14.88 -30.68 -27.26
N VAL A 81 14.62 -29.63 -26.49
CA VAL A 81 15.28 -29.30 -25.22
C VAL A 81 14.21 -29.10 -24.15
N VAL A 82 14.62 -28.90 -22.90
CA VAL A 82 13.69 -28.57 -21.81
C VAL A 82 13.87 -27.15 -21.35
N THR A 83 12.76 -26.48 -21.11
CA THR A 83 12.71 -25.21 -20.40
C THR A 83 12.24 -25.44 -18.98
N ILE A 84 12.98 -24.89 -18.03
CA ILE A 84 12.58 -24.82 -16.63
C ILE A 84 11.94 -23.45 -16.41
N GLY A 85 10.63 -23.41 -16.12
CA GLY A 85 9.92 -22.17 -15.87
C GLY A 85 8.41 -22.38 -15.64
N PRO A 86 7.82 -21.69 -14.65
CA PRO A 86 8.49 -20.86 -13.64
C PRO A 86 9.18 -21.68 -12.53
N VAL A 87 10.25 -21.12 -11.97
CA VAL A 87 10.86 -21.55 -10.69
C VAL A 87 10.45 -20.55 -9.62
N ALA A 88 9.62 -21.00 -8.68
CA ALA A 88 9.08 -20.14 -7.63
C ALA A 88 9.50 -20.63 -6.25
N VAL A 89 9.75 -19.68 -5.34
CA VAL A 89 9.94 -19.94 -3.91
C VAL A 89 9.11 -18.91 -3.16
N GLU A 90 8.44 -19.36 -2.10
CA GLU A 90 7.67 -18.48 -1.22
C GLU A 90 8.54 -17.30 -0.74
N PRO A 91 8.17 -16.03 -1.01
CA PRO A 91 8.99 -14.86 -0.70
C PRO A 91 9.43 -14.75 0.76
N THR A 92 8.60 -15.18 1.71
CA THR A 92 8.95 -15.16 3.15
C THR A 92 9.99 -16.23 3.53
N LEU A 93 10.22 -17.21 2.65
CA LEU A 93 11.14 -18.32 2.84
C LEU A 93 12.33 -18.33 1.85
N CYS A 94 12.45 -17.32 0.99
CA CYS A 94 13.62 -17.12 0.14
C CYS A 94 14.92 -17.10 0.95
N TYR A 95 16.02 -17.53 0.31
CA TYR A 95 17.36 -17.69 0.90
C TYR A 95 17.49 -18.76 1.99
N ARG A 96 16.51 -19.67 2.12
CA ARG A 96 16.59 -20.85 3.02
C ARG A 96 16.96 -22.16 2.31
N GLY A 97 17.52 -22.06 1.11
CA GLY A 97 17.96 -23.22 0.31
C GLY A 97 16.85 -24.02 -0.38
N ILE A 98 15.59 -23.55 -0.36
CA ILE A 98 14.46 -24.22 -1.03
C ILE A 98 14.71 -24.33 -2.55
N GLY A 99 15.01 -23.20 -3.21
CA GLY A 99 15.31 -23.19 -4.64
C GLY A 99 16.51 -24.08 -5.00
N THR A 100 17.54 -24.13 -4.14
CA THR A 100 18.68 -25.06 -4.33
C THR A 100 18.22 -26.51 -4.34
N LYS A 101 17.43 -26.93 -3.35
CA LYS A 101 16.90 -28.30 -3.28
C LYS A 101 15.99 -28.65 -4.46
N LEU A 102 15.20 -27.69 -4.93
CA LEU A 102 14.35 -27.86 -6.12
C LEU A 102 15.21 -28.11 -7.37
N MET A 103 16.24 -27.28 -7.60
CA MET A 103 17.14 -27.44 -8.75
C MET A 103 17.97 -28.73 -8.68
N GLU A 104 18.49 -29.08 -7.50
CA GLU A 104 19.23 -30.33 -7.27
C GLU A 104 18.36 -31.57 -7.50
N ALA A 105 17.04 -31.47 -7.29
CA ALA A 105 16.10 -32.56 -7.53
C ALA A 105 15.62 -32.63 -8.99
N VAL A 106 15.38 -31.50 -9.64
CA VAL A 106 14.80 -31.47 -10.99
C VAL A 106 15.81 -31.79 -12.10
N ILE A 107 17.07 -31.37 -11.96
CA ILE A 107 18.10 -31.59 -12.98
C ILE A 107 18.32 -33.10 -13.25
N PRO A 108 18.47 -33.97 -12.23
CA PRO A 108 18.54 -35.42 -12.45
C PRO A 108 17.27 -35.99 -13.11
N LEU A 109 16.07 -35.52 -12.72
CA LEU A 109 14.82 -35.98 -13.31
C LEU A 109 14.74 -35.68 -14.81
N ILE A 110 15.13 -34.48 -15.23
CA ILE A 110 15.17 -34.08 -16.65
C ILE A 110 16.18 -34.95 -17.42
N LYS A 111 17.35 -35.20 -16.82
CA LYS A 111 18.36 -36.07 -17.42
C LYS A 111 17.86 -37.51 -17.58
N GLU A 112 17.19 -38.05 -16.57
CA GLU A 112 16.60 -39.41 -16.60
C GLU A 112 15.44 -39.53 -17.59
N ALA A 113 14.71 -38.44 -17.84
CA ALA A 113 13.68 -38.36 -18.89
C ALA A 113 14.27 -38.35 -20.32
N GLY A 114 15.59 -38.26 -20.47
CA GLY A 114 16.29 -38.43 -21.75
C GLY A 114 16.59 -37.14 -22.52
N PHE A 115 16.30 -35.97 -21.94
CA PHE A 115 16.60 -34.70 -22.58
C PHE A 115 18.11 -34.40 -22.61
N LYS A 116 18.58 -33.81 -23.72
CA LYS A 116 20.00 -33.52 -23.92
C LYS A 116 20.50 -32.32 -23.11
N GLY A 117 19.62 -31.34 -22.85
CA GLY A 117 19.95 -30.19 -22.03
C GLY A 117 18.75 -29.33 -21.70
N ILE A 118 18.99 -28.36 -20.82
CA ILE A 118 18.02 -27.36 -20.41
C ILE A 118 18.41 -26.03 -21.05
N VAL A 119 17.45 -25.28 -21.57
CA VAL A 119 17.62 -23.91 -22.08
C VAL A 119 16.55 -23.04 -21.43
N MET A 120 16.93 -21.90 -20.85
CA MET A 120 15.99 -21.03 -20.13
C MET A 120 16.47 -19.58 -20.02
N CYS A 121 15.52 -18.69 -19.73
CA CYS A 121 15.81 -17.36 -19.20
C CYS A 121 15.77 -17.38 -17.67
N GLY A 122 16.82 -16.87 -17.02
CA GLY A 122 16.90 -16.86 -15.57
C GLY A 122 17.88 -15.82 -15.03
N GLU A 123 17.96 -15.74 -13.70
CA GLU A 123 18.83 -14.82 -12.98
C GLU A 123 20.33 -15.14 -13.20
N PRO A 124 21.11 -14.26 -13.86
CA PRO A 124 22.51 -14.49 -14.22
C PRO A 124 23.42 -14.81 -13.03
N GLU A 125 23.10 -14.33 -11.83
CA GLU A 125 23.93 -14.59 -10.64
C GLU A 125 23.53 -15.89 -9.91
N TYR A 126 22.34 -16.43 -10.18
CA TYR A 126 21.79 -17.58 -9.46
C TYR A 126 22.09 -18.91 -10.15
N TYR A 127 21.81 -19.03 -11.44
CA TYR A 127 21.86 -20.31 -12.15
C TYR A 127 23.27 -20.87 -12.43
N PRO A 128 24.33 -20.05 -12.63
CA PRO A 128 25.68 -20.58 -12.88
C PRO A 128 26.22 -21.51 -11.79
N ARG A 129 25.73 -21.40 -10.55
CA ARG A 129 26.12 -22.32 -9.46
C ARG A 129 25.68 -23.77 -9.67
N PHE A 130 24.74 -24.03 -10.59
CA PHE A 130 24.32 -25.37 -11.01
C PHE A 130 24.99 -25.81 -12.33
N GLY A 131 25.90 -25.01 -12.88
CA GLY A 131 26.59 -25.30 -14.13
C GLY A 131 25.94 -24.69 -15.38
N PHE A 132 24.90 -23.87 -15.23
CA PHE A 132 24.36 -23.10 -16.35
C PHE A 132 25.41 -22.14 -16.90
N VAL A 133 25.45 -22.01 -18.22
CA VAL A 133 26.31 -21.06 -18.93
C VAL A 133 25.49 -20.35 -19.99
N THR A 134 25.93 -19.18 -20.43
CA THR A 134 25.26 -18.39 -21.46
C THR A 134 25.12 -19.17 -22.78
N CYS A 135 23.98 -18.99 -23.47
CA CYS A 135 23.64 -19.72 -24.70
C CYS A 135 24.52 -19.38 -25.91
N ASP A 136 25.18 -18.21 -25.89
CA ASP A 136 26.18 -17.80 -26.89
C ASP A 136 27.31 -18.83 -27.07
N ARG A 137 27.62 -19.62 -26.03
CA ARG A 137 28.61 -20.70 -26.08
C ARG A 137 28.22 -21.87 -26.99
N PHE A 138 26.94 -22.00 -27.30
CA PHE A 138 26.38 -23.07 -28.13
C PHE A 138 25.78 -22.55 -29.44
N ASP A 139 25.94 -21.25 -29.74
CA ASP A 139 25.28 -20.60 -30.88
C ASP A 139 23.75 -20.79 -30.88
N ILE A 140 23.15 -20.81 -29.69
CA ILE A 140 21.70 -20.83 -29.49
C ILE A 140 21.25 -19.38 -29.25
N HIS A 141 20.24 -18.92 -29.97
CA HIS A 141 19.71 -17.56 -29.87
C HIS A 141 18.21 -17.59 -29.60
N HIS A 142 17.73 -16.79 -28.65
CA HIS A 142 16.31 -16.66 -28.39
C HIS A 142 15.61 -15.96 -29.57
N ASN A 143 14.47 -16.47 -30.02
CA ASN A 143 13.72 -15.92 -31.16
C ASN A 143 13.40 -14.42 -31.02
N ALA A 144 13.02 -13.97 -29.81
CA ALA A 144 12.61 -12.59 -29.57
C ALA A 144 13.74 -11.57 -29.38
N PHE A 145 14.81 -11.92 -28.67
CA PHE A 145 15.84 -10.95 -28.24
C PHE A 145 17.29 -11.41 -28.46
N GLY A 146 17.50 -12.57 -29.10
CA GLY A 146 18.83 -13.10 -29.35
C GLY A 146 19.49 -13.62 -28.08
N ASN A 147 20.64 -13.07 -27.71
CA ASN A 147 21.44 -13.53 -26.57
C ASN A 147 21.55 -12.45 -25.48
N SER A 148 21.54 -12.89 -24.22
CA SER A 148 21.75 -12.06 -23.04
C SER A 148 22.38 -12.89 -21.92
N ASP A 149 22.93 -12.24 -20.89
CA ASP A 149 23.48 -12.94 -19.71
C ASP A 149 22.42 -13.77 -18.96
N ALA A 150 21.14 -13.41 -19.12
CA ALA A 150 20.01 -14.13 -18.53
C ALA A 150 19.61 -15.37 -19.34
N PHE A 151 20.02 -15.48 -20.61
CA PHE A 151 19.69 -16.59 -21.49
C PHE A 151 20.78 -17.65 -21.43
N MET A 152 20.45 -18.78 -20.80
CA MET A 152 21.43 -19.78 -20.36
C MET A 152 21.00 -21.20 -20.73
N ALA A 153 22.00 -22.06 -20.88
CA ALA A 153 21.84 -23.48 -21.11
C ALA A 153 22.64 -24.32 -20.10
N LEU A 154 22.12 -25.51 -19.81
CA LEU A 154 22.78 -26.55 -19.04
C LEU A 154 22.82 -27.85 -19.88
N PRO A 155 23.99 -28.21 -20.45
CA PRO A 155 24.19 -29.52 -21.08
C PRO A 155 24.00 -30.64 -20.04
N LEU A 156 23.19 -31.64 -20.35
CA LEU A 156 22.94 -32.78 -19.45
C LEU A 156 23.61 -34.08 -19.93
N ASN A 157 23.81 -34.21 -21.23
CA ASN A 157 24.31 -35.42 -21.90
C ASN A 157 25.22 -35.06 -23.08
N GLU A 158 26.01 -36.03 -23.56
CA GLU A 158 26.81 -35.88 -24.77
C GLU A 158 25.93 -35.55 -25.99
N GLY A 159 26.41 -34.67 -26.87
CA GLY A 159 25.71 -34.27 -28.08
C GLY A 159 24.72 -33.14 -27.87
N PHE A 160 24.74 -32.46 -26.71
CA PHE A 160 24.13 -31.15 -26.55
C PHE A 160 24.96 -30.08 -27.28
N GLU A 161 26.28 -30.24 -27.35
CA GLU A 161 27.21 -29.33 -28.03
C GLU A 161 26.96 -29.22 -29.54
N GLU A 162 26.21 -30.17 -30.12
CA GLU A 162 25.79 -30.17 -31.51
C GLU A 162 24.50 -29.35 -31.74
N ILE A 163 23.80 -28.96 -30.68
CA ILE A 163 22.55 -28.19 -30.75
C ILE A 163 22.88 -26.70 -30.87
N HIS A 164 22.45 -26.08 -31.96
CA HIS A 164 22.59 -24.66 -32.27
C HIS A 164 21.35 -24.18 -33.01
N GLY A 165 21.15 -22.86 -33.13
CA GLY A 165 20.05 -22.27 -33.87
C GLY A 165 19.11 -21.41 -33.02
N ILE A 166 17.84 -21.31 -33.43
CA ILE A 166 16.85 -20.43 -32.83
C ILE A 166 16.02 -21.20 -31.79
N TYR A 167 16.09 -20.74 -30.54
CA TYR A 167 15.26 -21.24 -29.44
C TYR A 167 13.86 -20.62 -29.46
N THR A 168 12.85 -21.47 -29.33
CA THR A 168 11.44 -21.11 -29.22
C THR A 168 10.79 -21.90 -28.09
N GLU A 169 10.11 -21.18 -27.21
CA GLU A 169 9.31 -21.74 -26.11
C GLU A 169 8.00 -22.35 -26.62
N GLY A 170 7.34 -23.13 -25.76
CA GLY A 170 6.01 -23.63 -26.03
C GLY A 170 4.98 -22.49 -26.20
N PRO A 171 3.96 -22.66 -27.05
CA PRO A 171 2.95 -21.61 -27.29
C PRO A 171 2.27 -21.10 -26.02
N VAL A 172 2.19 -21.92 -24.96
CA VAL A 172 1.55 -21.51 -23.70
C VAL A 172 2.15 -20.24 -23.08
N PHE A 173 3.46 -20.01 -23.26
CA PHE A 173 4.16 -18.83 -22.75
C PHE A 173 3.69 -17.52 -23.39
N GLU A 174 3.25 -17.57 -24.66
CA GLU A 174 2.68 -16.41 -25.38
C GLU A 174 1.20 -16.19 -25.03
N THR A 175 0.46 -17.24 -24.65
CA THR A 175 -0.99 -17.16 -24.37
C THR A 175 -1.33 -16.54 -23.02
N CYS A 176 -0.35 -16.16 -22.20
CA CYS A 176 -0.56 -15.62 -20.86
C CYS A 176 -0.57 -14.07 -20.81
N GLU A 177 -0.60 -13.41 -21.97
CA GLU A 177 -0.57 -11.94 -22.09
C GLU A 177 -1.97 -11.29 -22.14
N ASP A 178 -3.06 -12.07 -22.17
CA ASP A 178 -4.42 -11.52 -22.15
C ASP A 178 -4.77 -10.91 -20.77
N GLU A 179 -4.81 -9.57 -20.71
CA GLU A 179 -5.09 -8.82 -19.49
C GLU A 179 -6.48 -9.10 -18.90
N ALA A 180 -7.49 -9.39 -19.75
CA ALA A 180 -8.86 -9.61 -19.29
C ALA A 180 -9.00 -11.00 -18.65
N GLU A 181 -8.39 -12.01 -19.27
CA GLU A 181 -8.32 -13.36 -18.70
C GLU A 181 -7.55 -13.35 -17.37
N LEU A 182 -6.38 -12.68 -17.34
CA LEU A 182 -5.59 -12.55 -16.12
C LEU A 182 -6.36 -11.83 -15.01
N ALA A 183 -7.09 -10.77 -15.33
CA ALA A 183 -7.93 -10.06 -14.38
C ALA A 183 -9.06 -10.92 -13.82
N GLU A 184 -9.67 -11.78 -14.65
CA GLU A 184 -10.68 -12.74 -14.19
C GLU A 184 -10.07 -13.82 -13.31
N PHE A 185 -8.94 -14.39 -13.72
CA PHE A 185 -8.23 -15.43 -12.97
C PHE A 185 -7.75 -14.92 -11.60
N ASN A 186 -7.29 -13.67 -11.52
CA ASN A 186 -6.86 -13.02 -10.28
C ASN A 186 -7.96 -12.91 -9.22
N LYS A 187 -9.25 -12.96 -9.59
CA LYS A 187 -10.36 -12.93 -8.61
C LYS A 187 -10.40 -14.16 -7.71
N ASN A 188 -9.74 -15.25 -8.11
CA ASN A 188 -9.63 -16.46 -7.31
C ASN A 188 -8.62 -16.34 -6.16
N PHE A 189 -7.76 -15.31 -6.17
CA PHE A 189 -6.67 -15.16 -5.22
C PHE A 189 -6.87 -13.94 -4.30
N PRO A 190 -6.18 -13.89 -3.14
CA PRO A 190 -6.14 -12.71 -2.30
C PRO A 190 -5.63 -11.49 -3.08
N TYR A 191 -6.33 -10.37 -2.94
CA TYR A 191 -5.96 -9.14 -3.64
C TYR A 191 -4.55 -8.68 -3.29
N CYS A 192 -3.75 -8.40 -4.33
CA CYS A 192 -2.43 -7.81 -4.22
C CYS A 192 -2.39 -6.53 -5.08
N LYS A 193 -1.85 -5.43 -4.54
CA LYS A 193 -1.79 -4.16 -5.29
C LYS A 193 -0.69 -4.24 -6.33
N ALA A 194 -1.03 -4.07 -7.61
CA ALA A 194 -0.04 -3.88 -8.68
C ALA A 194 0.60 -2.50 -8.55
N MET A 195 1.93 -2.44 -8.51
CA MET A 195 2.69 -1.22 -8.24
C MET A 195 3.62 -0.90 -9.40
N LYS A 196 3.61 0.36 -9.86
CA LYS A 196 4.57 0.88 -10.84
C LYS A 196 5.77 1.47 -10.12
N PHE A 197 6.97 0.99 -10.42
CA PHE A 197 8.21 1.53 -9.88
C PHE A 197 8.97 2.33 -10.94
N THR A 198 9.68 3.37 -10.51
CA THR A 198 10.59 4.15 -11.37
C THR A 198 11.82 3.34 -11.73
N GLU A 199 12.29 2.51 -10.81
CA GLU A 199 13.32 1.49 -11.00
C GLU A 199 12.74 0.18 -10.46
N GLN A 200 12.76 -0.88 -11.27
CA GLN A 200 12.27 -2.18 -10.82
C GLN A 200 13.16 -2.67 -9.68
N PRO A 201 12.57 -3.18 -8.57
CA PRO A 201 13.37 -3.77 -7.52
C PRO A 201 14.14 -4.94 -8.12
N LEU A 202 15.48 -4.89 -8.05
CA LEU A 202 16.33 -6.05 -8.30
C LEU A 202 15.86 -7.23 -7.44
N HIS A 203 16.12 -8.47 -7.85
CA HIS A 203 15.71 -9.69 -7.14
C HIS A 203 16.05 -9.72 -5.63
N GLU A 204 17.07 -8.97 -5.20
CA GLU A 204 17.46 -8.86 -3.79
C GLU A 204 16.50 -8.02 -2.94
N HIS A 205 15.74 -7.15 -3.60
CA HIS A 205 14.90 -6.14 -2.97
C HIS A 205 13.47 -6.63 -2.83
N ARG A 206 12.90 -6.42 -1.64
CA ARG A 206 11.54 -6.83 -1.30
C ARG A 206 10.66 -5.60 -1.14
N LEU A 207 9.39 -5.74 -1.53
CA LEU A 207 8.36 -4.75 -1.28
C LEU A 207 7.62 -5.09 0.01
N GLY A 208 7.46 -4.11 0.88
CA GLY A 208 6.60 -4.23 2.05
C GLY A 208 5.84 -2.94 2.31
N ARG A 209 4.95 -2.97 3.31
CA ARG A 209 4.16 -1.80 3.70
C ARG A 209 4.40 -1.45 5.16
N ILE A 210 4.64 -0.18 5.48
CA ILE A 210 4.85 0.25 6.86
C ILE A 210 3.57 0.06 7.65
N SER A 211 3.61 -0.86 8.63
CA SER A 211 2.47 -1.15 9.50
C SER A 211 2.54 -0.40 10.83
N GLU A 212 3.73 -0.10 11.33
CA GLU A 212 3.92 0.61 12.59
C GLU A 212 5.12 1.55 12.52
N VAL A 213 4.98 2.74 13.10
CA VAL A 213 6.06 3.72 13.25
C VAL A 213 6.26 4.06 14.73
N GLY A 214 7.44 3.74 15.25
CA GLY A 214 7.94 4.15 16.56
C GLY A 214 8.89 5.35 16.46
N ARG A 215 9.60 5.68 17.56
CA ARG A 215 10.54 6.81 17.56
C ARG A 215 11.73 6.61 16.63
N ASN A 216 12.36 5.42 16.68
CA ASN A 216 13.52 5.03 15.86
C ASN A 216 13.37 3.60 15.32
N SER A 217 12.14 3.10 15.23
CA SER A 217 11.85 1.71 14.86
C SER A 217 10.62 1.66 13.97
N PHE A 218 10.63 0.77 13.00
CA PHE A 218 9.54 0.56 12.07
C PHE A 218 9.10 -0.90 12.13
N LYS A 219 7.86 -1.17 11.72
CA LYS A 219 7.45 -2.50 11.30
C LYS A 219 7.00 -2.46 9.86
N ILE A 220 7.38 -3.49 9.11
CA ILE A 220 6.98 -3.70 7.73
C ILE A 220 6.07 -4.93 7.72
N LEU A 221 4.87 -4.77 7.17
CA LEU A 221 4.03 -5.87 6.72
C LEU A 221 4.60 -6.38 5.39
N PHE A 222 5.13 -7.60 5.40
CA PHE A 222 5.59 -8.33 4.24
C PHE A 222 4.73 -9.58 4.10
N TRP A 223 3.77 -9.53 3.18
CA TRP A 223 2.67 -10.50 3.13
C TRP A 223 1.92 -10.54 4.48
N GLU A 224 1.85 -11.69 5.14
CA GLU A 224 1.24 -11.85 6.46
C GLU A 224 2.23 -11.62 7.62
N GLU A 225 3.52 -11.43 7.33
CA GLU A 225 4.55 -11.31 8.34
C GLU A 225 4.79 -9.83 8.74
N GLU A 226 4.80 -9.56 10.04
CA GLU A 226 5.29 -8.28 10.57
C GLU A 226 6.79 -8.38 10.90
N LEU A 227 7.61 -7.66 10.14
CA LEU A 227 9.05 -7.64 10.29
C LEU A 227 9.51 -6.37 11.01
N PRO A 228 10.34 -6.46 12.08
CA PRO A 228 10.98 -5.29 12.65
C PRO A 228 11.98 -4.70 11.65
N ALA A 229 11.99 -3.37 11.55
CA ALA A 229 12.75 -2.68 10.53
C ALA A 229 13.45 -1.41 11.04
N LYS A 230 14.57 -1.09 10.39
CA LYS A 230 15.34 0.14 10.58
C LYS A 230 15.60 0.85 9.26
N LEU A 231 15.87 2.15 9.33
CA LEU A 231 16.26 2.95 8.18
C LEU A 231 17.73 2.70 7.83
N LYS A 232 18.06 2.61 6.54
CA LYS A 232 19.46 2.68 6.08
C LYS A 232 20.06 4.04 6.42
N GLY A 233 21.37 4.08 6.71
CA GLY A 233 22.08 5.27 7.22
C GLY A 233 21.92 6.58 6.45
N ASN A 234 21.52 6.55 5.17
CA ASN A 234 21.31 7.76 4.37
C ASN A 234 19.99 8.49 4.69
N PHE A 235 18.99 7.82 5.25
CA PHE A 235 17.73 8.45 5.68
C PHE A 235 17.94 9.49 6.78
N TYR A 236 19.02 9.41 7.56
CA TYR A 236 19.31 10.39 8.62
C TYR A 236 19.76 11.77 8.07
N ARG A 237 19.91 11.92 6.75
CA ARG A 237 20.26 13.18 6.06
C ARG A 237 19.12 13.72 5.19
N MET A 238 18.00 13.01 5.15
CA MET A 238 16.87 13.26 4.26
C MET A 238 15.83 14.18 4.93
N GLU A 239 15.04 14.88 4.11
CA GLU A 239 14.00 15.80 4.58
C GLU A 239 12.88 15.02 5.32
N SER A 240 12.10 15.69 6.17
CA SER A 240 11.05 15.01 6.96
C SER A 240 10.00 14.29 6.11
N GLU A 241 9.86 14.68 4.84
CA GLU A 241 8.91 14.10 3.89
C GLU A 241 9.40 12.74 3.37
N GLU A 242 10.71 12.49 3.41
CA GLU A 242 11.33 11.27 2.90
C GLU A 242 11.38 10.16 3.97
N ILE A 243 11.02 10.48 5.22
CA ILE A 243 10.93 9.49 6.30
C ILE A 243 9.64 8.66 6.13
N PRO A 244 9.72 7.31 6.22
CA PRO A 244 8.54 6.46 6.08
C PRO A 244 7.47 6.74 7.14
N VAL A 245 6.21 6.70 6.74
CA VAL A 245 5.03 6.77 7.62
C VAL A 245 4.14 5.55 7.46
N VAL A 246 3.19 5.36 8.37
CA VAL A 246 2.24 4.23 8.27
C VAL A 246 1.49 4.29 6.94
N GLY A 247 1.40 3.15 6.26
CA GLY A 247 0.78 3.03 4.95
C GLY A 247 1.73 3.24 3.77
N ASP A 248 2.97 3.72 3.99
CA ASP A 248 3.99 3.77 2.94
C ASP A 248 4.34 2.37 2.43
N TYR A 249 4.47 2.24 1.11
CA TYR A 249 5.15 1.11 0.50
C TYR A 249 6.65 1.39 0.52
N VAL A 250 7.44 0.39 0.88
CA VAL A 250 8.89 0.51 1.04
C VAL A 250 9.60 -0.64 0.35
N VAL A 251 10.75 -0.33 -0.21
CA VAL A 251 11.72 -1.32 -0.66
C VAL A 251 12.67 -1.60 0.50
N PHE A 252 12.88 -2.87 0.83
CA PHE A 252 13.73 -3.29 1.93
C PHE A 252 14.54 -4.54 1.60
N ASP A 253 15.64 -4.73 2.33
CA ASP A 253 16.40 -5.97 2.33
C ASP A 253 16.28 -6.67 3.68
N MET A 254 16.42 -7.99 3.68
CA MET A 254 16.62 -8.76 4.90
C MET A 254 18.11 -8.86 5.19
N ASN A 255 18.54 -8.43 6.38
CA ASN A 255 19.90 -8.71 6.80
C ASN A 255 20.06 -10.19 7.24
N PRO A 256 21.29 -10.73 7.31
CA PRO A 256 21.52 -12.12 7.73
C PRO A 256 21.01 -12.47 9.14
N THR A 257 20.74 -11.47 9.98
CA THR A 257 20.20 -11.63 11.34
C THR A 257 18.67 -11.59 11.40
N GLY A 258 17.98 -11.41 10.27
CA GLY A 258 16.52 -11.38 10.16
C GLY A 258 15.86 -10.02 10.42
N GLU A 259 16.61 -8.93 10.54
CA GLU A 259 16.07 -7.57 10.65
C GLU A 259 15.99 -6.91 9.26
N ALA A 260 14.86 -6.27 8.97
CA ALA A 260 14.62 -5.61 7.70
C ALA A 260 15.28 -4.22 7.67
N VAL A 261 15.93 -3.87 6.56
CA VAL A 261 16.56 -2.57 6.35
C VAL A 261 15.84 -1.84 5.22
N ILE A 262 15.15 -0.75 5.56
CA ILE A 262 14.43 0.09 4.59
C ILE A 262 15.46 0.83 3.73
N ARG A 263 15.35 0.61 2.41
CA ARG A 263 16.20 1.19 1.38
C ARG A 263 15.60 2.44 0.76
N ALA A 264 14.30 2.38 0.46
CA ALA A 264 13.59 3.46 -0.21
C ALA A 264 12.11 3.45 0.18
N VAL A 265 11.49 4.63 0.12
CA VAL A 265 10.03 4.80 0.18
C VAL A 265 9.52 4.93 -1.25
N CYS A 266 8.53 4.13 -1.61
CA CYS A 266 7.88 4.22 -2.92
C CYS A 266 7.10 5.54 -3.05
N LYS A 267 6.87 5.99 -4.28
CA LYS A 267 6.11 7.22 -4.54
C LYS A 267 4.74 7.16 -3.86
N ARG A 268 4.45 8.16 -3.03
CA ARG A 268 3.15 8.31 -2.35
C ARG A 268 2.07 8.76 -3.34
N THR A 269 0.86 8.23 -3.21
CA THR A 269 -0.31 8.75 -3.92
C THR A 269 -0.91 9.97 -3.19
N ASN A 270 -0.85 9.96 -1.87
CA ASN A 270 -1.34 11.02 -0.99
C ASN A 270 -0.72 10.87 0.40
N PHE A 271 -0.95 11.85 1.27
CA PHE A 271 -0.49 11.82 2.66
C PHE A 271 -1.43 12.59 3.59
N LEU A 272 -1.52 12.13 4.83
CA LEU A 272 -2.14 12.87 5.92
C LEU A 272 -1.05 13.50 6.77
N GLN A 273 -1.11 14.81 6.93
CA GLN A 273 -0.14 15.58 7.70
C GLN A 273 -0.80 16.54 8.68
N ARG A 274 -0.07 16.88 9.74
CA ARG A 274 -0.44 17.91 10.72
C ARG A 274 0.78 18.70 11.11
N MET A 275 0.65 19.91 11.61
CA MET A 275 1.80 20.57 12.25
C MET A 275 2.13 19.92 13.60
N ASP A 276 3.41 19.78 13.89
CA ASP A 276 3.91 19.28 15.17
C ASP A 276 3.56 20.28 16.30
N GLN A 277 2.90 19.80 17.35
CA GLN A 277 2.57 20.59 18.54
C GLN A 277 3.81 20.94 19.38
N ALA A 278 4.86 20.10 19.34
CA ALA A 278 6.07 20.24 20.14
C ALA A 278 7.17 21.05 19.44
N LYS A 279 7.19 21.02 18.10
CA LYS A 279 8.17 21.76 17.27
C LYS A 279 7.43 22.74 16.37
N THR A 280 7.43 24.01 16.77
CA THR A 280 6.77 25.10 16.05
C THR A 280 7.15 25.11 14.56
N GLY A 281 6.16 24.95 13.68
CA GLY A 281 6.32 25.14 12.23
C GLY A 281 6.74 23.91 11.43
N VAL A 282 7.01 22.77 12.07
CA VAL A 282 7.38 21.53 11.37
C VAL A 282 6.12 20.72 11.06
N MET A 283 5.95 20.31 9.80
CA MET A 283 4.89 19.38 9.42
C MET A 283 5.28 17.95 9.82
N GLN A 284 4.34 17.25 10.44
CA GLN A 284 4.43 15.84 10.79
C GLN A 284 3.51 15.03 9.88
N TYR A 285 4.11 14.20 9.05
CA TYR A 285 3.43 13.17 8.28
C TYR A 285 2.92 12.06 9.21
N MET A 286 1.67 11.64 9.02
CA MET A 286 0.97 10.71 9.90
C MET A 286 0.70 9.38 9.21
N ALA A 287 0.20 9.44 7.98
CA ALA A 287 -0.10 8.28 7.16
C ALA A 287 0.04 8.63 5.67
N ALA A 288 0.21 7.63 4.82
CA ALA A 288 0.29 7.78 3.38
C ALA A 288 -0.47 6.65 2.67
N ASN A 289 -0.79 6.87 1.39
CA ASN A 289 -1.51 5.92 0.53
C ASN A 289 -2.86 5.49 1.14
N VAL A 290 -3.65 6.49 1.52
CA VAL A 290 -4.99 6.37 2.12
C VAL A 290 -6.04 6.77 1.09
N ASP A 291 -6.94 5.87 0.73
CA ASP A 291 -7.98 6.15 -0.27
C ASP A 291 -9.12 6.97 0.35
N TYR A 292 -9.58 6.55 1.53
CA TYR A 292 -10.69 7.19 2.24
C TYR A 292 -10.32 7.50 3.70
N VAL A 293 -10.77 8.67 4.17
CA VAL A 293 -10.65 9.04 5.58
C VAL A 293 -12.04 9.18 6.18
N PHE A 294 -12.36 8.25 7.07
CA PHE A 294 -13.63 8.20 7.77
C PHE A 294 -13.62 9.17 8.94
N ILE A 295 -14.34 10.27 8.82
CA ILE A 295 -14.52 11.27 9.86
C ILE A 295 -15.75 10.87 10.69
N VAL A 296 -15.51 10.13 11.77
CA VAL A 296 -16.54 9.54 12.61
C VAL A 296 -16.95 10.50 13.72
N THR A 297 -18.23 10.84 13.79
CA THR A 297 -18.84 11.68 14.83
C THR A 297 -20.23 11.15 15.16
N SER A 298 -20.68 11.27 16.41
CA SER A 298 -22.02 10.84 16.80
C SER A 298 -23.02 12.00 16.73
N LEU A 299 -24.24 11.74 16.25
CA LEU A 299 -25.37 12.70 16.16
C LEU A 299 -26.00 13.08 17.52
N ASN A 300 -25.23 12.99 18.59
CA ASN A 300 -25.61 13.43 19.93
C ASN A 300 -24.86 14.72 20.28
N GLU A 301 -24.57 14.95 21.57
CA GLU A 301 -23.84 16.13 22.04
C GLU A 301 -22.41 16.28 21.50
N ASP A 302 -21.81 15.25 20.89
CA ASP A 302 -20.48 15.33 20.27
C ASP A 302 -20.49 15.86 18.83
N TYR A 303 -21.68 16.06 18.22
CA TYR A 303 -21.76 16.60 16.87
C TYR A 303 -21.12 17.99 16.79
N SER A 304 -20.18 18.16 15.86
CA SER A 304 -19.49 19.43 15.64
C SER A 304 -19.19 19.65 14.17
N TYR A 305 -20.03 20.44 13.50
CA TYR A 305 -19.84 20.86 12.11
C TYR A 305 -18.43 21.41 11.85
N ASN A 306 -17.96 22.34 12.69
CA ASN A 306 -16.62 22.94 12.55
C ASN A 306 -15.48 21.90 12.63
N ARG A 307 -15.65 20.85 13.45
CA ARG A 307 -14.67 19.77 13.57
C ARG A 307 -14.64 18.93 12.29
N ILE A 308 -15.81 18.57 11.75
CA ILE A 308 -15.94 17.81 10.52
C ILE A 308 -15.34 18.59 9.35
N ALA A 309 -15.70 19.87 9.20
CA ALA A 309 -15.16 20.75 8.17
C ALA A 309 -13.64 20.85 8.21
N ARG A 310 -13.07 21.02 9.41
CA ARG A 310 -11.61 21.06 9.60
C ARG A 310 -10.93 19.76 9.18
N TYR A 311 -11.47 18.62 9.59
CA TYR A 311 -10.93 17.32 9.20
C TYR A 311 -11.03 17.11 7.69
N ALA A 312 -12.17 17.43 7.09
CA ALA A 312 -12.37 17.34 5.64
C ALA A 312 -11.33 18.18 4.89
N SER A 313 -11.07 19.42 5.31
CA SER A 313 -10.05 20.27 4.68
C SER A 313 -8.63 19.67 4.75
N VAL A 314 -8.25 19.05 5.87
CA VAL A 314 -6.93 18.40 6.00
C VAL A 314 -6.82 17.18 5.08
N VAL A 315 -7.90 16.41 4.97
CA VAL A 315 -7.97 15.21 4.12
C VAL A 315 -7.88 15.59 2.64
N LEU A 316 -8.64 16.61 2.22
CA LEU A 316 -8.63 17.13 0.85
C LEU A 316 -7.25 17.66 0.46
N ALA A 317 -6.63 18.47 1.32
CA ALA A 317 -5.26 18.97 1.11
C ALA A 317 -4.21 17.87 1.02
N GLY A 318 -4.47 16.74 1.69
CA GLY A 318 -3.63 15.56 1.66
C GLY A 318 -3.79 14.71 0.40
N GLY A 319 -4.84 14.94 -0.40
CA GLY A 319 -5.17 14.15 -1.60
C GLY A 319 -5.93 12.85 -1.33
N ALA A 320 -6.56 12.71 -0.16
CA ALA A 320 -7.44 11.58 0.17
C ALA A 320 -8.92 12.00 0.12
N THR A 321 -9.85 11.04 0.09
CA THR A 321 -11.29 11.34 0.01
C THR A 321 -11.91 11.36 1.42
N PRO A 322 -12.49 12.49 1.87
CA PRO A 322 -13.18 12.54 3.16
C PRO A 322 -14.56 11.89 3.09
N VAL A 323 -14.84 11.02 4.06
CA VAL A 323 -16.14 10.36 4.25
C VAL A 323 -16.61 10.67 5.67
N ALA A 324 -17.61 11.53 5.83
CA ALA A 324 -18.20 11.83 7.13
C ALA A 324 -19.18 10.72 7.52
N VAL A 325 -18.92 10.06 8.64
CA VAL A 325 -19.77 8.99 9.17
C VAL A 325 -20.45 9.49 10.44
N LEU A 326 -21.73 9.81 10.31
CA LEU A 326 -22.59 10.33 11.36
C LEU A 326 -23.25 9.15 12.10
N THR A 327 -22.64 8.72 13.20
CA THR A 327 -23.10 7.56 13.97
C THR A 327 -24.26 7.89 14.90
N LYS A 328 -24.98 6.85 15.35
CA LYS A 328 -26.15 6.95 16.24
C LYS A 328 -27.32 7.72 15.62
N SER A 329 -27.57 7.51 14.33
CA SER A 329 -28.69 8.13 13.60
C SER A 329 -30.05 7.82 14.21
N ASP A 330 -30.16 6.69 14.93
CA ASP A 330 -31.35 6.28 15.69
C ASP A 330 -31.75 7.26 16.81
N LEU A 331 -30.81 8.08 17.30
CA LEU A 331 -31.07 9.08 18.35
C LEU A 331 -31.42 10.47 17.79
N CYS A 332 -31.51 10.62 16.47
CA CYS A 332 -31.69 11.91 15.81
C CYS A 332 -33.01 11.97 15.03
N ASN A 333 -33.86 12.93 15.36
CA ASN A 333 -35.17 13.10 14.70
C ASN A 333 -35.07 13.65 13.27
N ASN A 334 -33.99 14.35 12.92
CA ASN A 334 -33.81 14.96 11.60
C ASN A 334 -32.38 14.79 11.10
N VAL A 335 -32.06 13.54 10.76
CA VAL A 335 -30.75 13.15 10.20
C VAL A 335 -30.45 13.91 8.90
N GLY A 336 -31.46 14.07 8.03
CA GLY A 336 -31.30 14.71 6.72
C GLY A 336 -30.74 16.13 6.81
N ARG A 337 -31.14 16.92 7.82
CA ARG A 337 -30.55 18.24 8.07
C ARG A 337 -29.04 18.18 8.24
N TYR A 338 -28.53 17.25 9.07
CA TYR A 338 -27.10 17.13 9.37
C TYR A 338 -26.32 16.61 8.17
N VAL A 339 -26.90 15.71 7.41
CA VAL A 339 -26.32 15.22 6.15
C VAL A 339 -26.12 16.39 5.18
N THR A 340 -27.18 17.15 4.87
CA THR A 340 -27.09 18.30 3.97
C THR A 340 -26.15 19.40 4.51
N GLU A 341 -26.12 19.62 5.82
CA GLU A 341 -25.20 20.58 6.44
C GLU A 341 -23.74 20.18 6.18
N VAL A 342 -23.37 18.92 6.40
CA VAL A 342 -22.01 18.41 6.18
C VAL A 342 -21.65 18.34 4.68
N GLU A 343 -22.58 17.94 3.82
CA GLU A 343 -22.37 17.94 2.36
C GLU A 343 -22.05 19.33 1.81
N SER A 344 -22.56 20.39 2.46
CA SER A 344 -22.27 21.78 2.07
C SER A 344 -20.82 22.22 2.27
N ILE A 345 -19.98 21.41 2.93
CA ILE A 345 -18.54 21.66 3.10
C ILE A 345 -17.81 21.60 1.76
N SER A 346 -18.08 20.60 0.93
CA SER A 346 -17.48 20.42 -0.40
C SER A 346 -18.17 19.26 -1.12
N GLU A 347 -18.30 19.36 -2.44
CA GLU A 347 -18.83 18.27 -3.30
C GLU A 347 -18.02 16.97 -3.21
N LYS A 348 -16.75 17.06 -2.76
CA LYS A 348 -15.87 15.90 -2.56
C LYS A 348 -16.09 15.19 -1.21
N VAL A 349 -16.90 15.76 -0.31
CA VAL A 349 -17.23 15.16 0.99
C VAL A 349 -18.45 14.28 0.84
N ARG A 350 -18.26 12.97 1.08
CA ARG A 350 -19.38 12.02 1.15
C ARG A 350 -19.87 11.92 2.59
N VAL A 351 -21.17 11.72 2.78
CA VAL A 351 -21.77 11.69 4.11
C VAL A 351 -22.70 10.48 4.25
N HIS A 352 -22.48 9.68 5.29
CA HIS A 352 -23.33 8.55 5.63
C HIS A 352 -23.81 8.69 7.07
N ALA A 353 -25.12 8.57 7.26
CA ALA A 353 -25.70 8.53 8.59
C ALA A 353 -26.07 7.11 8.96
N ILE A 354 -25.45 6.59 10.02
CA ILE A 354 -25.52 5.16 10.35
C ILE A 354 -25.97 4.91 11.79
N SER A 355 -26.56 3.74 12.00
CA SER A 355 -26.73 3.16 13.34
C SER A 355 -26.15 1.76 13.36
N ALA A 356 -24.97 1.62 13.97
CA ALA A 356 -24.33 0.31 14.14
C ALA A 356 -25.16 -0.64 15.02
N LEU A 357 -26.04 -0.11 15.88
CA LEU A 357 -26.91 -0.91 16.74
C LEU A 357 -28.04 -1.58 15.94
N TYR A 358 -28.63 -0.86 15.00
CA TYR A 358 -29.78 -1.32 14.20
C TYR A 358 -29.41 -1.73 12.78
N GLY A 359 -28.13 -1.64 12.41
CA GLY A 359 -27.64 -1.95 11.06
C GLY A 359 -28.03 -0.93 9.99
N ILE A 360 -28.51 0.26 10.36
CA ILE A 360 -28.99 1.28 9.42
C ILE A 360 -27.81 1.93 8.70
N GLY A 361 -27.82 1.95 7.37
CA GLY A 361 -26.84 2.64 6.52
C GLY A 361 -25.45 2.00 6.49
N LEU A 362 -25.29 0.78 7.03
CA LEU A 362 -24.01 0.06 7.00
C LEU A 362 -23.71 -0.51 5.62
N ASP A 363 -24.74 -0.89 4.87
CA ASP A 363 -24.68 -1.36 3.48
C ASP A 363 -24.09 -0.29 2.55
N GLU A 364 -24.41 0.98 2.79
CA GLU A 364 -23.82 2.10 2.04
C GLU A 364 -22.29 2.19 2.22
N LEU A 365 -21.73 1.66 3.32
CA LEU A 365 -20.29 1.70 3.56
C LEU A 365 -19.52 0.57 2.86
N GLU A 366 -20.20 -0.43 2.30
CA GLU A 366 -19.57 -1.56 1.61
C GLU A 366 -18.73 -1.11 0.41
N GLU A 367 -19.08 0.01 -0.24
CA GLU A 367 -18.34 0.53 -1.39
C GLU A 367 -16.88 0.90 -1.05
N TYR A 368 -16.61 1.23 0.22
CA TYR A 368 -15.29 1.62 0.73
C TYR A 368 -14.49 0.43 1.27
N PHE A 369 -15.11 -0.75 1.38
CA PHE A 369 -14.51 -1.96 1.94
C PHE A 369 -14.20 -2.99 0.86
N LYS A 370 -13.72 -2.50 -0.29
CA LYS A 370 -13.24 -3.33 -1.40
C LYS A 370 -11.78 -3.74 -1.18
N PRO A 371 -11.35 -4.93 -1.63
CA PRO A 371 -9.97 -5.36 -1.52
C PRO A 371 -8.99 -4.31 -2.09
N GLY A 372 -7.91 -4.04 -1.37
CA GLY A 372 -6.90 -3.04 -1.77
C GLY A 372 -7.14 -1.61 -1.32
N VAL A 373 -8.35 -1.31 -0.85
CA VAL A 373 -8.69 0.01 -0.31
C VAL A 373 -8.05 0.19 1.07
N THR A 374 -7.53 1.39 1.30
CA THR A 374 -6.99 1.82 2.59
C THR A 374 -7.88 2.88 3.22
N VAL A 375 -8.45 2.57 4.38
CA VAL A 375 -9.32 3.46 5.16
C VAL A 375 -8.59 3.94 6.41
N CYS A 376 -8.57 5.25 6.65
CA CYS A 376 -8.09 5.83 7.90
C CYS A 376 -9.24 6.40 8.73
N PHE A 377 -9.24 6.15 10.04
CA PHE A 377 -10.28 6.68 10.93
C PHE A 377 -9.85 7.96 11.65
N LEU A 378 -10.75 8.95 11.64
CA LEU A 378 -10.71 10.21 12.35
C LEU A 378 -11.91 10.35 13.28
N GLY A 379 -11.76 11.01 14.42
CA GLY A 379 -12.89 11.33 15.31
C GLY A 379 -12.56 11.26 16.81
N SER A 380 -13.45 11.81 17.63
CA SER A 380 -13.35 11.84 19.10
C SER A 380 -13.38 10.44 19.73
N SER A 381 -12.85 10.31 20.95
CA SER A 381 -13.01 9.08 21.74
C SER A 381 -14.50 8.86 22.04
N GLY A 382 -15.00 7.63 21.89
CA GLY A 382 -16.43 7.33 22.09
C GLY A 382 -17.36 7.61 20.91
N ALA A 383 -16.86 8.15 19.79
CA ALA A 383 -17.64 8.35 18.55
C ALA A 383 -18.11 7.04 17.87
N GLY A 384 -17.63 5.88 18.33
CA GLY A 384 -18.01 4.57 17.81
C GLY A 384 -17.07 3.96 16.76
N LYS A 385 -15.84 4.48 16.57
CA LYS A 385 -14.87 3.97 15.59
C LYS A 385 -14.60 2.47 15.69
N SER A 386 -14.27 1.96 16.88
CA SER A 386 -13.98 0.54 17.09
C SER A 386 -15.22 -0.34 16.89
N THR A 387 -16.39 0.15 17.31
CA THR A 387 -17.68 -0.52 17.08
C THR A 387 -18.00 -0.61 15.59
N LEU A 388 -17.80 0.49 14.87
CA LEU A 388 -17.98 0.56 13.41
C LEU A 388 -17.04 -0.38 12.68
N LEU A 389 -15.75 -0.39 13.05
CA LEU A 389 -14.79 -1.28 12.43
C LEU A 389 -15.16 -2.76 12.66
N ASN A 390 -15.52 -3.15 13.88
CA ASN A 390 -15.89 -4.54 14.16
C ASN A 390 -17.17 -4.94 13.42
N ALA A 391 -18.15 -4.02 13.29
CA ALA A 391 -19.36 -4.26 12.52
C ALA A 391 -19.05 -4.48 11.03
N LEU A 392 -18.15 -3.68 10.45
CA LEU A 392 -17.76 -3.78 9.04
C LEU A 392 -16.80 -4.93 8.74
N ALA A 393 -15.97 -5.33 9.70
CA ALA A 393 -15.05 -6.46 9.57
C ALA A 393 -15.75 -7.81 9.76
N GLY A 394 -16.93 -7.84 10.40
CA GLY A 394 -17.64 -9.07 10.76
C GLY A 394 -16.95 -9.91 11.85
N GLU A 395 -15.87 -9.40 12.45
CA GLU A 395 -15.11 -10.01 13.54
C GLU A 395 -14.57 -8.96 14.51
N GLU A 396 -14.15 -9.38 15.70
CA GLU A 396 -13.58 -8.47 16.71
C GLU A 396 -12.12 -8.11 16.36
N VAL A 397 -11.93 -7.07 15.55
CA VAL A 397 -10.62 -6.58 15.09
C VAL A 397 -10.02 -5.57 16.08
N MET A 398 -10.84 -4.68 16.63
CA MET A 398 -10.44 -3.72 17.67
C MET A 398 -11.15 -4.03 18.98
N LYS A 399 -10.40 -4.04 20.08
CA LYS A 399 -10.97 -4.18 21.43
C LYS A 399 -11.93 -3.02 21.72
N THR A 400 -13.23 -3.30 21.83
CA THR A 400 -14.21 -2.33 22.33
C THR A 400 -14.04 -2.19 23.83
N SER A 401 -13.35 -1.15 24.28
CA SER A 401 -13.37 -0.82 25.71
C SER A 401 -14.74 -0.22 26.04
N ALA A 402 -15.57 -0.94 26.79
CA ALA A 402 -16.69 -0.33 27.49
C ALA A 402 -16.14 0.80 28.36
N ILE A 403 -16.85 1.93 28.38
CA ILE A 403 -16.51 3.11 29.17
C ILE A 403 -16.25 2.65 30.61
N ARG A 404 -14.98 2.70 31.07
CA ARG A 404 -14.67 2.47 32.48
C ARG A 404 -15.10 3.71 33.24
N GLU A 405 -16.17 3.58 34.02
CA GLU A 405 -16.73 4.60 34.92
C GLU A 405 -15.85 4.94 36.15
N SER A 406 -14.55 4.67 36.11
CA SER A 406 -13.65 5.07 37.21
C SER A 406 -12.41 5.76 36.67
N ASP A 407 -12.26 7.00 37.10
CA ASP A 407 -11.10 7.88 37.03
C ASP A 407 -11.11 8.86 35.84
N GLY A 408 -11.56 10.08 36.13
CA GLY A 408 -11.75 11.23 35.23
C GLY A 408 -10.49 11.84 34.63
N GLU A 409 -9.44 11.06 34.39
CA GLU A 409 -8.31 11.44 33.54
C GLU A 409 -8.01 10.32 32.54
N GLY A 410 -8.70 10.40 31.39
CA GLY A 410 -8.68 9.41 30.32
C GLY A 410 -7.31 9.23 29.65
N ARG A 411 -6.45 8.38 30.21
CA ARG A 411 -5.29 7.83 29.52
C ARG A 411 -5.70 6.61 28.70
N HIS A 412 -6.18 6.85 27.48
CA HIS A 412 -6.38 5.80 26.48
C HIS A 412 -5.03 5.32 25.92
N THR A 413 -4.52 4.20 26.42
CA THR A 413 -3.24 3.58 26.03
C THR A 413 -3.37 2.74 24.75
N THR A 414 -3.63 3.38 23.61
CA THR A 414 -3.14 2.88 22.31
C THR A 414 -2.19 3.94 21.80
N THR A 415 -0.90 3.79 22.09
CA THR A 415 0.16 4.78 21.76
C THR A 415 0.83 4.51 20.42
N ARG A 416 0.42 3.46 19.69
CA ARG A 416 1.03 3.02 18.43
C ARG A 416 0.08 3.31 17.28
N ARG A 417 0.61 3.88 16.19
CA ARG A 417 -0.10 4.01 14.90
C ARG A 417 0.04 2.66 14.21
N GLN A 418 -1.07 2.01 13.89
CA GLN A 418 -1.06 0.66 13.35
C GLN A 418 -1.89 0.58 12.07
N LEU A 419 -1.35 -0.08 11.06
CA LEU A 419 -2.07 -0.60 9.91
C LEU A 419 -2.50 -2.03 10.19
N ILE A 420 -3.76 -2.34 9.94
CA ILE A 420 -4.35 -3.68 10.07
C ILE A 420 -4.95 -4.06 8.73
N THR A 421 -4.62 -5.24 8.20
CA THR A 421 -5.26 -5.76 6.98
C THR A 421 -6.36 -6.74 7.37
N LEU A 422 -7.58 -6.46 6.92
CA LEU A 422 -8.75 -7.31 7.10
C LEU A 422 -8.71 -8.50 6.13
N LYS A 423 -9.46 -9.56 6.43
CA LYS A 423 -9.55 -10.77 5.57
C LYS A 423 -10.04 -10.48 4.16
N ASN A 424 -10.88 -9.47 4.00
CA ASN A 424 -11.37 -9.00 2.69
C ASN A 424 -10.35 -8.12 1.94
N GLY A 425 -9.11 -7.98 2.43
CA GLY A 425 -8.04 -7.23 1.77
C GLY A 425 -8.07 -5.72 1.97
N VAL A 426 -8.99 -5.19 2.80
CA VAL A 426 -9.02 -3.78 3.18
C VAL A 426 -7.96 -3.50 4.23
N SER A 427 -7.21 -2.40 4.09
CA SER A 427 -6.27 -1.94 5.10
C SER A 427 -6.86 -0.80 5.94
N ILE A 428 -6.77 -0.92 7.26
CA ILE A 428 -7.27 0.06 8.21
C ILE A 428 -6.11 0.71 8.94
N ILE A 429 -6.07 2.04 8.94
CA ILE A 429 -5.10 2.81 9.70
C ILE A 429 -5.81 3.50 10.87
N ASP A 430 -5.46 3.10 12.10
CA ASP A 430 -5.85 3.82 13.31
C ASP A 430 -4.68 4.69 13.79
N THR A 431 -4.97 5.98 13.95
CA THR A 431 -4.01 6.96 14.44
C THR A 431 -4.54 7.60 15.72
N PRO A 432 -4.18 7.05 16.89
CA PRO A 432 -4.52 7.64 18.19
C PRO A 432 -4.08 9.11 18.32
N GLY A 433 -3.07 9.53 17.55
CA GLY A 433 -2.54 10.90 17.52
C GLY A 433 -3.36 11.92 16.71
N MET A 434 -4.43 11.52 16.02
CA MET A 434 -5.34 12.46 15.34
C MET A 434 -6.50 12.95 16.22
N ARG A 435 -6.53 12.51 17.50
CA ARG A 435 -7.51 12.92 18.53
C ARG A 435 -7.57 14.42 18.76
N GLU A 436 -6.53 15.16 18.37
CA GLU A 436 -6.46 16.61 18.47
C GLU A 436 -5.78 17.17 17.21
N ILE A 437 -6.48 17.19 16.06
CA ILE A 437 -6.18 18.20 15.03
C ILE A 437 -6.66 19.56 15.58
N GLY A 438 -5.94 20.00 16.61
CA GLY A 438 -6.04 21.28 17.25
C GLY A 438 -5.03 22.24 16.63
N MET A 439 -5.56 23.31 16.04
CA MET A 439 -4.93 24.63 16.04
C MET A 439 -3.63 24.82 15.25
N ALA A 440 -3.44 24.12 14.12
CA ALA A 440 -2.26 24.39 13.30
C ALA A 440 -2.53 24.41 11.79
N ASN A 441 -2.59 25.65 11.27
CA ASN A 441 -2.46 26.11 9.89
C ASN A 441 -2.85 25.11 8.81
N VAL A 442 -4.13 25.16 8.44
CA VAL A 442 -4.65 24.57 7.20
C VAL A 442 -4.50 25.59 6.07
N GLN A 443 -3.30 26.16 5.86
CA GLN A 443 -3.16 27.25 4.87
C GLN A 443 -3.34 26.74 3.44
N GLY A 444 -2.80 25.57 3.07
CA GLY A 444 -3.02 24.99 1.74
C GLY A 444 -4.37 24.27 1.56
N GLY A 445 -5.00 23.79 2.64
CA GLY A 445 -6.25 23.03 2.55
C GLY A 445 -7.53 23.87 2.63
N LEU A 446 -7.44 25.06 3.21
CA LEU A 446 -8.54 26.02 3.17
C LEU A 446 -8.71 26.54 1.75
N ASP A 447 -7.60 26.74 1.04
CA ASP A 447 -7.61 27.24 -0.33
C ASP A 447 -8.34 26.27 -1.28
N ASP A 448 -8.13 24.95 -1.13
CA ASP A 448 -8.84 23.92 -1.91
C ASP A 448 -10.30 23.69 -1.48
N THR A 449 -10.61 23.84 -0.17
CA THR A 449 -11.99 23.63 0.35
C THR A 449 -12.91 24.82 0.06
N PHE A 450 -12.32 26.02 0.01
CA PHE A 450 -12.99 27.29 -0.17
C PHE A 450 -12.51 28.00 -1.45
N GLU A 451 -12.14 27.23 -2.48
CA GLU A 451 -11.68 27.75 -3.78
C GLU A 451 -12.70 28.71 -4.40
N ASP A 452 -13.99 28.39 -4.25
CA ASP A 452 -15.13 29.24 -4.61
C ASP A 452 -15.08 30.61 -3.92
N ILE A 453 -14.73 30.64 -2.63
CA ILE A 453 -14.60 31.87 -1.84
C ILE A 453 -13.33 32.63 -2.26
N LEU A 454 -12.21 31.95 -2.47
CA LEU A 454 -10.97 32.60 -2.93
C LEU A 454 -11.11 33.22 -4.32
N GLU A 455 -11.82 32.55 -5.23
CA GLU A 455 -12.13 33.09 -6.55
C GLU A 455 -13.00 34.35 -6.42
N LEU A 456 -13.99 34.35 -5.53
CA LEU A 456 -14.79 35.54 -5.22
C LEU A 456 -13.95 36.67 -4.57
N GLU A 457 -12.99 36.35 -3.69
CA GLU A 457 -12.07 37.33 -3.12
C GLU A 457 -11.20 37.98 -4.21
N SER A 458 -10.70 37.19 -5.17
CA SER A 458 -9.90 37.69 -6.29
C SER A 458 -10.66 38.65 -7.22
N ARG A 459 -11.99 38.51 -7.28
CA ARG A 459 -12.90 39.35 -8.08
C ARG A 459 -13.34 40.62 -7.34
N CYS A 460 -12.89 40.85 -6.10
CA CYS A 460 -13.18 42.07 -5.37
C CYS A 460 -12.48 43.28 -6.02
N ARG A 461 -13.19 44.42 -6.07
CA ARG A 461 -12.65 45.67 -6.64
C ARG A 461 -11.36 46.14 -5.97
N PHE A 462 -11.17 45.84 -4.69
CA PHE A 462 -10.00 46.25 -3.90
C PHE A 462 -9.20 45.03 -3.47
N SER A 463 -7.88 45.08 -3.66
CA SER A 463 -6.94 44.01 -3.27
C SER A 463 -6.80 43.82 -1.75
N ASN A 464 -7.31 44.74 -0.95
CA ASN A 464 -7.32 44.69 0.51
C ASN A 464 -8.74 44.76 1.11
N CYS A 465 -9.74 44.30 0.35
CA CYS A 465 -11.14 44.27 0.77
C CYS A 465 -11.28 43.47 2.09
N ARG A 466 -11.94 44.04 3.11
CA ARG A 466 -12.28 43.34 4.36
C ARG A 466 -13.68 42.73 4.33
N HIS A 467 -14.36 42.83 3.19
CA HIS A 467 -15.69 42.29 2.91
C HIS A 467 -16.79 42.77 3.88
N GLN A 468 -16.62 43.94 4.50
CA GLN A 468 -17.50 44.46 5.55
C GLN A 468 -18.38 45.62 5.10
N THR A 469 -17.83 46.59 4.38
CA THR A 469 -18.55 47.81 3.97
C THR A 469 -18.15 48.29 2.57
N GLU A 470 -17.19 47.62 1.95
CA GLU A 470 -16.55 48.06 0.71
C GLU A 470 -17.47 47.93 -0.51
N PRO A 471 -17.54 48.97 -1.37
CA PRO A 471 -18.33 48.92 -2.60
C PRO A 471 -17.64 48.06 -3.66
N GLY A 472 -18.39 47.17 -4.34
CA GLY A 472 -17.83 46.25 -5.33
C GLY A 472 -17.11 45.03 -4.73
N CYS A 473 -17.50 44.64 -3.52
CA CYS A 473 -17.08 43.40 -2.88
C CYS A 473 -17.86 42.21 -3.50
N ALA A 474 -17.16 41.30 -4.17
CA ALA A 474 -17.78 40.14 -4.82
C ALA A 474 -18.37 39.15 -3.78
N ILE A 475 -17.72 39.01 -2.62
CA ILE A 475 -18.24 38.21 -1.50
C ILE A 475 -19.59 38.73 -1.00
N LYS A 476 -19.76 40.06 -0.85
CA LYS A 476 -21.04 40.64 -0.44
C LYS A 476 -22.13 40.45 -1.48
N ALA A 477 -21.77 40.54 -2.77
CA ALA A 477 -22.71 40.27 -3.84
C ALA A 477 -23.18 38.80 -3.77
N ALA A 478 -22.24 37.87 -3.64
CA ALA A 478 -22.53 36.43 -3.51
C ALA A 478 -23.34 36.07 -2.26
N LEU A 479 -23.12 36.77 -1.14
CA LEU A 479 -23.94 36.63 0.07
C LEU A 479 -25.36 37.20 -0.12
N ALA A 480 -25.51 38.27 -0.89
CA ALA A 480 -26.79 38.94 -1.12
C ALA A 480 -27.66 38.22 -2.16
N ASP A 481 -27.06 37.60 -3.18
CA ASP A 481 -27.76 36.83 -4.21
C ASP A 481 -27.93 35.35 -3.85
N GLY A 482 -27.32 34.91 -2.73
CA GLY A 482 -27.44 33.56 -2.20
C GLY A 482 -26.47 32.53 -2.83
N THR A 483 -25.58 32.96 -3.73
CA THR A 483 -24.54 32.10 -4.32
C THR A 483 -23.54 31.61 -3.27
N LEU A 484 -23.29 32.39 -2.21
CA LEU A 484 -22.48 32.00 -1.06
C LEU A 484 -23.36 32.06 0.21
N SER A 485 -23.38 30.98 1.00
CA SER A 485 -24.13 30.98 2.26
C SER A 485 -23.38 31.71 3.37
N GLU A 486 -24.12 32.43 4.22
CA GLU A 486 -23.55 33.17 5.34
C GLU A 486 -22.85 32.23 6.35
N GLN A 487 -23.37 31.02 6.52
CA GLN A 487 -22.75 29.98 7.36
C GLN A 487 -21.40 29.51 6.80
N ARG A 488 -21.31 29.28 5.48
CA ARG A 488 -20.07 28.87 4.80
C ARG A 488 -19.02 29.98 4.82
N TYR A 489 -19.42 31.22 4.60
CA TYR A 489 -18.52 32.38 4.70
C TYR A 489 -18.01 32.60 6.14
N ASN A 490 -18.88 32.48 7.14
CA ASN A 490 -18.48 32.59 8.54
C ASN A 490 -17.55 31.44 8.95
N LEU A 491 -17.74 30.22 8.44
CA LEU A 491 -16.82 29.11 8.63
C LEU A 491 -15.42 29.45 8.07
N TYR A 492 -15.34 29.88 6.82
CA TYR A 492 -14.08 30.32 6.20
C TYR A 492 -13.40 31.41 7.04
N LYS A 493 -14.15 32.46 7.40
CA LYS A 493 -13.65 33.58 8.19
C LYS A 493 -13.15 33.15 9.56
N ASN A 494 -13.86 32.27 10.26
CA ASN A 494 -13.46 31.75 11.57
C ASN A 494 -12.19 30.90 11.46
N LEU A 495 -12.11 30.01 10.46
CA LEU A 495 -10.92 29.19 10.21
C LEU A 495 -9.70 30.05 9.83
N SER A 496 -9.88 31.09 9.02
CA SER A 496 -8.83 32.03 8.61
C SER A 496 -8.37 32.95 9.74
N LEU A 497 -9.29 33.48 10.56
CA LEU A 497 -8.98 34.29 11.75
C LEU A 497 -8.29 33.45 12.84
N GLU A 498 -8.74 32.23 13.07
CA GLU A 498 -8.09 31.29 14.00
C GLU A 498 -6.67 30.97 13.54
N ASN A 499 -6.43 30.74 12.24
CA ASN A 499 -5.08 30.53 11.70
C ASN A 499 -4.18 31.77 11.92
N HIS A 500 -4.67 32.97 11.65
CA HIS A 500 -3.91 34.21 11.89
C HIS A 500 -3.62 34.45 13.37
N ASN A 501 -4.60 34.25 14.26
CA ASN A 501 -4.43 34.42 15.70
C ASN A 501 -3.48 33.36 16.28
N ASN A 502 -3.57 32.11 15.83
CA ASN A 502 -2.63 31.06 16.23
C ASN A 502 -1.20 31.35 15.76
N TYR A 503 -1.02 31.91 14.55
CA TYR A 503 0.29 32.37 14.07
C TYR A 503 0.85 33.51 14.94
N ALA A 504 0.03 34.50 15.27
CA ALA A 504 0.41 35.65 16.09
C ALA A 504 0.77 35.25 17.55
N LEU A 505 -0.04 34.41 18.19
CA LEU A 505 0.17 33.91 19.54
C LEU A 505 1.45 33.04 19.60
N LYS A 506 1.67 32.17 18.61
CA LYS A 506 2.88 31.33 18.52
C LYS A 506 4.16 32.14 18.25
N LYS A 507 4.09 33.23 17.47
CA LYS A 507 5.22 34.17 17.29
C LYS A 507 5.60 34.87 18.61
N GLN A 508 4.62 35.17 19.46
CA GLN A 508 4.86 35.72 20.79
C GLN A 508 5.48 34.67 21.74
N ILE A 509 4.97 33.44 21.76
CA ILE A 509 5.53 32.33 22.57
C ILE A 509 6.97 31.99 22.15
N SER A 510 7.26 31.93 20.84
CA SER A 510 8.62 31.70 20.32
C SER A 510 9.59 32.83 20.69
N LYS A 511 9.15 34.10 20.66
CA LYS A 511 9.93 35.23 21.17
C LYS A 511 10.19 35.11 22.68
N TRP A 512 9.19 34.71 23.45
CA TRP A 512 9.30 34.53 24.90
C TRP A 512 10.27 33.39 25.27
N HIS A 513 10.20 32.22 24.61
CA HIS A 513 11.18 31.13 24.80
C HIS A 513 12.61 31.54 24.47
N ARG A 514 12.85 32.25 23.35
CA ARG A 514 14.18 32.77 23.00
C ARG A 514 14.70 33.81 24.02
N GLN A 515 13.80 34.57 24.64
CA GLN A 515 14.15 35.50 25.73
C GLN A 515 14.50 34.75 27.02
N MET A 516 13.72 33.73 27.38
CA MET A 516 13.97 32.89 28.55
C MET A 516 15.27 32.09 28.44
N GLU A 517 15.60 31.52 27.27
CA GLU A 517 16.89 30.86 27.02
C GLU A 517 18.07 31.84 27.12
N LYS A 518 17.90 33.08 26.64
CA LYS A 518 18.92 34.14 26.79
C LYS A 518 19.09 34.60 28.23
N LEU A 519 18.03 34.61 29.03
CA LEU A 519 18.08 34.96 30.45
C LEU A 519 18.66 33.81 31.29
N SER A 520 18.31 32.57 30.98
CA SER A 520 18.91 31.36 31.57
C SER A 520 20.41 31.26 31.30
N LYS A 521 20.87 31.64 30.09
CA LYS A 521 22.31 31.71 29.77
C LYS A 521 23.05 32.89 30.40
N LYS A 522 22.35 33.93 30.87
CA LYS A 522 22.94 35.11 31.54
C LYS A 522 22.94 35.04 33.07
N GLY A 523 22.27 34.05 33.66
CA GLY A 523 22.24 33.82 35.11
C GLY A 523 23.21 32.74 35.59
N LEU A 524 24.16 32.33 34.74
CA LEU A 524 25.19 31.33 35.03
C LEU A 524 26.61 31.92 35.02
N ASP A 525 26.74 33.25 35.06
CA ASP A 525 28.02 33.96 35.28
C ASP A 525 28.08 34.55 36.70
#